data_AF-A0A1V5C7S6-F1
#
_entry.id   AF-A0A1V5C7S6-F1
#
_cell.length_a   1.000
_cell.length_b   1.000
_cell.length_c   1.000
_cell.angle_alpha   90.00
_cell.angle_beta   90.00
_cell.angle_gamma   90.00
#
_symmetry.space_group_name_H-M   'P 1'
#
loop_
_entity.id
_entity.type
_entity.pdbx_description
1 polymer ?
#
loop_
_entity_poly.entity_id
_entity_poly.type
_entity_poly.pdbx_seq_one_letter_code
_entity_poly.pdbx_strand_id
1 'polypeptide(L)'
;MREFQHKVKLVEDKDATRNFFPGYKTPSTVEFIMKDGTRYTKTVEYPKGEPENPFTKQDHINKLTNMALWAGIGQGQIDELIRAIDAFDSIGNISEFTRLLVP
;
A
#
# COMPACT_ATOMS: atom_id res chain seq x y z
N MET A 1 -12.94 7.03 -17.13
CA MET A 1 -12.90 7.69 -15.80
C MET A 1 -14.02 8.73 -15.62
N ARG A 2 -14.11 9.79 -16.46
CA ARG A 2 -15.11 10.87 -16.27
C ARG A 2 -16.57 10.42 -16.24
N GLU A 3 -16.94 9.36 -16.95
CA GLU A 3 -18.33 8.87 -16.97
C GLU A 3 -18.80 8.22 -15.66
N PHE A 4 -17.86 7.72 -14.84
CA PHE A 4 -18.18 7.06 -13.58
C PHE A 4 -18.13 8.01 -12.38
N GLN A 5 -17.30 9.06 -12.43
CA GLN A 5 -17.10 9.96 -11.30
C GLN A 5 -18.42 10.62 -10.81
N HIS A 6 -19.31 11.00 -11.74
CA HIS A 6 -20.58 11.67 -11.42
C HIS A 6 -21.63 10.72 -10.82
N LYS A 7 -21.35 9.41 -10.79
CA LYS A 7 -22.23 8.38 -10.22
C LYS A 7 -21.81 7.98 -8.80
N VAL A 8 -20.66 8.45 -8.33
CA VAL A 8 -20.16 8.18 -6.99
C VAL A 8 -20.87 9.10 -6.00
N LYS A 9 -21.40 8.50 -4.93
CA LYS A 9 -21.97 9.22 -3.79
C LYS A 9 -21.22 8.79 -2.53
N LEU A 10 -20.81 9.76 -1.73
CA LEU A 10 -20.26 9.50 -0.40
C LEU A 10 -21.40 9.51 0.61
N VAL A 11 -21.47 8.49 1.43
CA VAL A 11 -22.42 8.37 2.54
C VAL A 11 -21.61 8.10 3.80
N GLU A 12 -21.95 8.79 4.88
CA GLU A 12 -21.33 8.53 6.18
C GLU A 12 -21.77 7.18 6.73
N ASP A 13 -20.79 6.37 7.14
CA ASP A 13 -20.99 5.24 8.04
C ASP A 13 -20.62 5.70 9.46
N LYS A 14 -21.63 5.89 10.32
CA LYS A 14 -21.44 6.40 11.68
C LYS A 14 -20.57 5.49 12.54
N ASP A 15 -20.59 4.18 12.28
CA ASP A 15 -19.76 3.22 13.01
C ASP A 15 -18.31 3.33 12.55
N ALA A 16 -18.08 3.46 11.24
CA ALA A 16 -16.76 3.77 10.69
C ALA A 16 -16.19 5.08 11.25
N THR A 17 -16.98 6.16 11.23
CA THR A 17 -16.57 7.47 11.76
C THR A 17 -16.20 7.38 13.24
N ARG A 18 -17.01 6.68 14.06
CA ARG A 18 -16.76 6.52 15.49
C ARG A 18 -15.49 5.72 15.78
N ASN A 19 -15.16 4.73 14.93
CA ASN A 19 -13.98 3.88 15.12
C ASN A 19 -12.67 4.53 14.62
N PHE A 20 -12.74 5.64 13.89
CA PHE A 20 -11.56 6.35 13.41
C PHE A 20 -10.71 6.94 14.55
N PHE A 21 -11.32 7.46 15.61
CA PHE A 21 -10.63 7.91 16.82
C PHE A 21 -11.32 7.38 18.06
N PRO A 22 -10.60 6.78 19.04
CA PRO A 22 -9.13 6.69 19.18
C PRO A 22 -8.49 5.47 18.48
N GLY A 23 -9.28 4.62 17.80
CA GLY A 23 -8.83 3.33 17.29
C GLY A 23 -8.04 3.37 15.97
N TYR A 24 -7.98 4.51 15.27
CA TYR A 24 -7.37 4.66 13.94
C TYR A 24 -7.85 3.66 12.88
N LYS A 25 -9.04 3.06 13.08
CA LYS A 25 -9.62 2.12 12.12
C LYS A 25 -10.32 2.89 11.00
N THR A 26 -9.98 2.59 9.75
CA THR A 26 -10.52 3.28 8.56
C THR A 26 -11.32 2.32 7.66
N PRO A 27 -12.39 1.67 8.18
CA PRO A 27 -13.14 0.74 7.37
C PRO A 27 -13.86 1.49 6.23
N SER A 28 -14.00 0.83 5.09
CA SER A 28 -14.64 1.43 3.92
C SER A 28 -15.55 0.41 3.24
N THR A 29 -16.78 0.83 2.96
CA THR A 29 -17.76 0.03 2.22
C THR A 29 -18.04 0.66 0.86
N VAL A 30 -17.97 -0.13 -0.19
CA VAL A 30 -18.35 0.27 -1.55
C VAL A 30 -19.54 -0.57 -1.99
N GLU A 31 -20.61 0.11 -2.40
CA GLU A 31 -21.80 -0.50 -3.01
C GLU A 31 -21.90 -0.06 -4.48
N PHE A 32 -22.09 -1.05 -5.37
CA PHE A 32 -22.45 -0.85 -6.77
C PHE A 32 -23.90 -1.25 -6.99
N ILE A 33 -24.69 -0.34 -7.55
CA ILE A 33 -26.07 -0.59 -7.97
C ILE A 33 -26.09 -0.61 -9.50
N MET A 34 -26.43 -1.76 -10.06
CA MET A 34 -26.55 -1.98 -11.51
C MET A 34 -27.88 -1.45 -12.04
N LYS A 35 -27.99 -1.27 -13.36
CA LYS A 35 -29.20 -0.73 -14.00
C LYS A 35 -30.44 -1.60 -13.82
N ASP A 36 -30.25 -2.91 -13.65
CA ASP A 36 -31.30 -3.90 -13.38
C ASP A 36 -31.69 -3.96 -11.89
N GLY A 37 -31.05 -3.15 -11.03
CA GLY A 37 -31.26 -3.12 -9.59
C GLY A 37 -30.36 -4.08 -8.80
N THR A 38 -29.56 -4.93 -9.46
CA THR A 38 -28.60 -5.83 -8.78
C THR A 38 -27.60 -5.02 -7.96
N ARG A 39 -27.29 -5.48 -6.74
CA ARG A 39 -26.36 -4.83 -5.82
C ARG A 39 -25.13 -5.69 -5.55
N TYR A 40 -23.96 -5.06 -5.63
CA TYR A 40 -22.70 -5.66 -5.19
C TYR A 40 -22.10 -4.80 -4.09
N THR A 41 -21.81 -5.39 -2.94
CA THR A 41 -21.26 -4.67 -1.79
C THR A 41 -19.98 -5.33 -1.34
N LYS A 42 -18.96 -4.52 -1.05
CA LYS A 42 -17.73 -4.98 -0.41
C LYS A 42 -17.33 -4.02 0.69
N THR A 43 -17.06 -4.57 1.86
CA THR A 43 -16.48 -3.86 2.99
C THR A 43 -15.05 -4.32 3.21
N VAL A 44 -14.14 -3.39 3.42
CA VAL A 44 -12.76 -3.64 3.84
C VAL A 44 -12.58 -2.98 5.19
N GLU A 45 -12.36 -3.78 6.23
CA GLU A 45 -12.13 -3.26 7.59
C GLU A 45 -10.69 -2.84 7.84
N TYR A 46 -9.74 -3.62 7.30
CA TYR A 46 -8.30 -3.40 7.42
C TYR A 46 -7.66 -3.49 6.03
N PRO A 47 -7.38 -2.35 5.38
CA PRO A 47 -6.71 -2.37 4.08
C PRO A 47 -5.33 -3.03 4.17
N LYS A 48 -4.85 -3.56 3.05
CA LYS A 48 -3.53 -4.20 2.98
C LYS A 48 -2.45 -3.17 3.34
N GLY A 49 -1.62 -3.49 4.31
CA GLY A 49 -0.60 -2.61 4.89
C GLY A 49 -0.87 -2.22 6.35
N GLU A 50 -2.11 -2.39 6.84
CA GLU A 50 -2.41 -2.24 8.27
C GLU A 50 -1.78 -3.36 9.11
N PRO A 51 -1.57 -3.17 10.42
CA PRO A 51 -1.05 -4.22 11.31
C PRO A 51 -1.86 -5.53 11.26
N GLU A 52 -3.17 -5.44 11.10
CA GLU A 52 -4.09 -6.59 11.01
C GLU A 52 -4.10 -7.25 9.62
N ASN A 53 -3.61 -6.55 8.59
CA ASN A 53 -3.50 -7.06 7.22
C ASN A 53 -2.16 -6.65 6.62
N PRO A 54 -1.03 -7.13 7.20
CA PRO A 54 0.28 -6.60 6.91
C PRO A 54 0.70 -6.95 5.49
N PHE A 55 1.60 -6.12 4.95
CA PHE A 55 2.29 -6.47 3.72
C PHE A 55 3.15 -7.71 3.93
N THR A 56 3.23 -8.54 2.90
CA THR A 56 4.26 -9.58 2.83
C THR A 56 5.62 -8.95 2.51
N LYS A 57 6.71 -9.67 2.77
CA LYS A 57 8.05 -9.25 2.32
C LYS A 57 8.07 -8.94 0.82
N GLN A 58 7.39 -9.75 0.00
CA GLN A 58 7.32 -9.54 -1.45
C GLN A 58 6.54 -8.28 -1.81
N ASP A 59 5.51 -7.91 -1.07
CA ASP A 59 4.80 -6.64 -1.29
C ASP A 59 5.72 -5.44 -1.05
N HIS A 60 6.54 -5.49 -0.01
CA HIS A 60 7.55 -4.46 0.27
C HIS A 60 8.61 -4.39 -0.83
N ILE A 61 9.14 -5.54 -1.27
CA ILE A 61 10.11 -5.62 -2.37
C ILE A 61 9.50 -5.03 -3.65
N ASN A 62 8.30 -5.45 -4.03
CA ASN A 62 7.63 -4.95 -5.24
C ASN A 62 7.42 -3.44 -5.18
N LYS A 63 6.99 -2.91 -4.02
CA LYS A 63 6.79 -1.47 -3.83
C LYS A 63 8.11 -0.70 -3.95
N LEU A 64 9.17 -1.19 -3.30
CA LEU A 64 10.51 -0.61 -3.37
C LEU A 64 11.02 -0.60 -4.81
N THR A 65 10.99 -1.75 -5.49
CA THR A 65 11.46 -1.90 -6.87
C THR A 65 10.73 -0.93 -7.81
N ASN A 66 9.40 -0.85 -7.74
CA ASN A 66 8.63 0.05 -8.59
C ASN A 66 8.99 1.53 -8.35
N MET A 67 9.16 1.94 -7.09
CA MET A 67 9.55 3.31 -6.76
C MET A 67 10.99 3.64 -7.16
N ALA A 68 11.91 2.71 -6.96
CA ALA A 68 13.33 2.88 -7.29
C ALA A 68 13.56 2.91 -8.80
N LEU A 69 12.89 2.05 -9.57
CA LEU A 69 12.89 2.09 -11.04
C LEU A 69 12.33 3.43 -11.53
N TRP A 70 11.24 3.93 -10.94
CA TRP A 70 10.69 5.25 -11.27
C TRP A 70 11.67 6.39 -10.96
N ALA A 71 12.46 6.26 -9.89
CA ALA A 71 13.52 7.20 -9.54
C ALA A 71 14.80 7.09 -10.40
N GLY A 72 14.86 6.13 -11.33
CA GLY A 72 15.99 5.95 -12.24
C GLY A 72 17.08 5.01 -11.74
N ILE A 73 16.86 4.29 -10.64
CA ILE A 73 17.81 3.29 -10.13
C ILE A 73 17.68 2.00 -10.96
N GLY A 74 18.80 1.47 -11.43
CA GLY A 74 18.82 0.24 -12.24
C GLY A 74 18.46 -1.02 -11.44
N GLN A 75 17.84 -2.00 -12.12
CA GLN A 75 17.40 -3.26 -11.48
C GLN A 75 18.51 -3.97 -10.70
N GLY A 76 19.75 -4.00 -11.23
CA GLY A 76 20.87 -4.66 -10.55
C GLY A 76 21.22 -4.02 -9.20
N GLN A 77 21.19 -2.69 -9.12
CA GLN A 77 21.41 -1.95 -7.88
C GLN A 77 20.26 -2.14 -6.90
N ILE A 78 19.02 -2.21 -7.38
CA ILE A 78 17.85 -2.52 -6.56
C ILE A 78 18.00 -3.91 -5.92
N ASP A 79 18.42 -4.90 -6.71
CA ASP A 79 18.62 -6.26 -6.21
C ASP A 79 19.75 -6.31 -5.16
N GLU A 80 20.81 -5.53 -5.35
CA GLU A 80 21.89 -5.38 -4.36
C GLU A 80 21.41 -4.69 -3.08
N LEU A 81 20.63 -3.63 -3.20
CA LEU A 81 20.02 -2.94 -2.07
C LEU A 81 19.10 -3.88 -1.27
N ILE A 82 18.27 -4.68 -1.93
CA ILE A 82 17.40 -5.67 -1.26
C ILE A 82 18.24 -6.70 -0.49
N ARG A 83 19.33 -7.21 -1.10
CA ARG A 83 20.26 -8.12 -0.41
C ARG A 83 20.93 -7.47 0.79
N ALA A 84 21.34 -6.20 0.67
CA ALA A 84 21.96 -5.45 1.76
C ALA A 84 20.98 -5.19 2.92
N ILE A 85 19.70 -4.91 2.62
CA ILE A 85 18.64 -4.78 3.63
C ILE A 85 18.41 -6.11 4.36
N ASP A 86 18.37 -7.23 3.62
CA ASP A 86 18.18 -8.57 4.22
C ASP A 86 19.33 -8.98 5.15
N ALA A 87 20.54 -8.46 4.91
CA ALA A 87 21.73 -8.72 5.72
C ALA A 87 22.13 -7.52 6.59
N PHE A 88 21.23 -6.57 6.83
CA PHE A 88 21.57 -5.26 7.41
C PHE A 88 22.22 -5.37 8.80
N ASP A 89 21.75 -6.31 9.62
CA ASP A 89 22.28 -6.56 10.97
C ASP A 89 23.73 -7.09 10.98
N SER A 90 24.24 -7.50 9.82
CA SER A 90 25.61 -8.02 9.64
C SER A 90 26.55 -7.04 8.93
N ILE A 91 26.09 -5.81 8.64
CA ILE A 91 26.92 -4.82 7.93
C ILE A 91 27.99 -4.27 8.88
N GLY A 92 29.26 -4.48 8.52
CA GLY A 92 30.41 -3.92 9.26
C GLY A 92 30.68 -2.44 8.97
N ASN A 93 30.28 -1.95 7.79
CA ASN A 93 30.50 -0.57 7.37
C ASN A 93 29.26 0.01 6.66
N ILE A 94 28.59 0.96 7.32
CA ILE A 94 27.37 1.59 6.79
C ILE A 94 27.59 2.31 5.45
N SER A 95 28.82 2.73 5.13
CA SER A 95 29.14 3.35 3.83
C SER A 95 28.99 2.39 2.65
N GLU A 96 29.01 1.07 2.87
CA GLU A 96 28.68 0.08 1.83
C GLU A 96 27.19 0.14 1.47
N PHE A 97 26.32 0.26 2.48
CA PHE A 97 24.88 0.41 2.27
C PHE A 97 24.50 1.74 1.64
N THR A 98 25.02 2.86 2.13
CA THR A 98 24.59 4.20 1.67
C THR A 98 24.97 4.48 0.22
N ARG A 99 26.03 3.85 -0.30
CA ARG A 99 26.40 3.91 -1.72
C ARG A 99 25.32 3.33 -2.65
N LEU A 100 24.48 2.42 -2.15
CA LEU A 100 23.39 1.83 -2.93
C LEU A 100 22.14 2.72 -3.00
N LEU A 101 22.11 3.83 -2.25
CA LEU A 101 20.94 4.73 -2.18
C LEU A 101 20.97 5.86 -3.21
N VAL A 102 22.08 6.05 -3.91
CA VAL A 102 22.26 7.07 -4.94
C VAL A 102 22.31 6.43 -6.34
N PRO A 103 21.68 7.02 -7.37
CA PRO A 103 21.79 6.53 -8.75
C PRO A 103 23.22 6.55 -9.30
#